data_AF-A0A7S1HPJ7-F1
#
_entry.id   AF-A0A7S1HPJ7-F1
#
_cell.length_a   1.000
_cell.length_b   1.000
_cell.length_c   1.000
_cell.angle_alpha   90.00
_cell.angle_beta   90.00
_cell.angle_gamma   90.00
#
_symmetry.space_group_name_H-M   'P 1'
#
loop_
_entity.id
_entity.type
_entity.pdbx_description
1 polymer ?
#
loop_
_entity_poly.entity_id
_entity_poly.type
_entity_poly.pdbx_seq_one_letter_code
_entity_poly.pdbx_strand_id
1 'polypeptide(L)'
;YASAALGPAVGYLMNGKLLDHWIDPSNPPPDGLTPKSSMWMGNWWMGYMIFGGISFVFLPVLSCFPRYLPGTVAVRKAKLKSGELVMFNSQPRQREGEEQEDSTFRVDSSSPTAKVALVRRSGAARDARAFFAACRDILTPMRVFNMLAHGTENFAVSALSTFMPQIIEAQFGLSPAQTSIVFGLTIVVGATSGIVAGGWFVSWRKYDGVETARFCWIAALLALPFTFSFLLMGCSEKPEVSNLDLQQTRNLEAALSYGNGTVNALLTETCNASCLCSETE
;
A
#
# COMPACT_ATOMS: atom_id res chain seq x y z
N TYR A 1 2.60 7.38 -9.18
CA TYR A 1 2.03 6.04 -9.35
C TYR A 1 3.08 4.97 -9.62
N ALA A 2 3.99 5.13 -10.60
CA ALA A 2 5.04 4.13 -10.85
C ALA A 2 5.88 3.81 -9.60
N SER A 3 6.28 4.83 -8.82
CA SER A 3 6.98 4.64 -7.54
C SER A 3 6.18 3.86 -6.48
N ALA A 4 4.84 3.95 -6.52
CA ALA A 4 3.95 3.23 -5.61
C ALA A 4 3.82 1.73 -5.96
N ALA A 5 4.09 1.35 -7.22
CA ALA A 5 4.16 -0.05 -7.64
C ALA A 5 5.57 -0.63 -7.48
N LEU A 6 6.60 0.17 -7.82
CA LEU A 6 8.00 -0.24 -7.70
C LEU A 6 8.43 -0.44 -6.24
N GLY A 7 7.92 0.37 -5.31
CA GLY A 7 8.26 0.29 -3.88
C GLY A 7 7.98 -1.10 -3.28
N PRO A 8 6.74 -1.60 -3.31
CA PRO A 8 6.40 -2.94 -2.86
C PRO A 8 7.23 -4.03 -3.53
N ALA A 9 7.45 -3.90 -4.85
CA ALA A 9 8.18 -4.89 -5.62
C ALA A 9 9.66 -4.99 -5.19
N VAL A 10 10.34 -3.85 -5.03
CA VAL A 10 11.70 -3.78 -4.47
C VAL A 10 11.72 -4.32 -3.03
N GLY A 11 10.68 -4.03 -2.26
CA GLY A 11 10.47 -4.58 -0.91
C GLY A 11 10.47 -6.11 -0.89
N TYR A 12 9.66 -6.75 -1.73
CA TYR A 12 9.60 -8.21 -1.82
C TYR A 12 10.92 -8.85 -2.28
N LEU A 13 11.61 -8.24 -3.25
CA LEU A 13 12.90 -8.74 -3.74
C LEU A 13 13.99 -8.67 -2.66
N MET A 14 14.07 -7.53 -1.97
CA MET A 14 15.03 -7.35 -0.88
C MET A 14 14.69 -8.25 0.30
N ASN A 15 13.42 -8.31 0.69
CA ASN A 15 12.95 -9.15 1.79
C ASN A 15 13.21 -10.62 1.52
N GLY A 16 12.98 -11.09 0.28
CA GLY A 16 13.27 -12.48 -0.08
C GLY A 16 14.75 -12.86 0.10
N LYS A 17 15.68 -11.92 -0.13
CA LYS A 17 17.11 -12.15 0.15
C LYS A 17 17.44 -12.16 1.64
N LEU A 18 16.76 -11.32 2.42
CA LEU A 18 16.92 -11.29 3.88
C LEU A 18 16.35 -12.54 4.55
N LEU A 19 15.25 -13.09 4.02
CA LEU A 19 14.64 -14.33 4.52
C LEU A 19 15.51 -15.58 4.30
N ASP A 20 16.45 -15.52 3.36
CA ASP A 20 17.43 -16.60 3.11
C ASP A 20 18.53 -16.65 4.19
N HIS A 21 18.62 -15.61 5.03
CA HIS A 21 19.54 -15.57 6.18
C HIS A 21 18.81 -15.94 7.46
N TRP A 22 19.52 -16.61 8.37
CA TRP A 22 18.99 -17.02 9.67
C TRP A 22 18.56 -15.79 10.50
N ILE A 23 17.52 -15.97 11.33
CA ILE A 23 16.93 -14.92 12.17
C ILE A 23 17.93 -14.23 13.08
N ASP A 24 18.93 -14.97 13.59
CA ASP A 24 19.99 -14.45 14.44
C ASP A 24 21.29 -14.29 13.64
N PRO A 25 21.78 -13.05 13.41
CA PRO A 25 23.05 -12.82 12.74
C PRO A 25 24.27 -13.25 13.55
N SER A 26 24.14 -13.38 14.87
CA SER A 26 25.25 -13.61 15.80
C SER A 26 25.51 -15.09 16.05
N ASN A 27 24.47 -15.92 15.94
CA ASN A 27 24.53 -17.36 16.18
C ASN A 27 24.22 -18.13 14.90
N PRO A 28 25.03 -19.15 14.53
CA PRO A 28 24.72 -19.98 13.38
C PRO A 28 23.42 -20.76 13.62
N PRO A 29 22.69 -21.13 12.54
CA PRO A 29 21.54 -22.02 12.67
C PRO A 29 21.99 -23.39 13.23
N PRO A 30 21.12 -24.09 13.97
CA PRO A 30 21.42 -25.45 14.42
C PRO A 30 21.69 -26.39 13.24
N ASP A 31 22.50 -27.43 13.47
CA ASP A 31 22.97 -28.32 12.42
C ASP A 31 21.81 -28.96 11.63
N GLY A 32 21.90 -28.90 10.30
CA GLY A 32 20.89 -29.45 9.39
C GLY A 32 19.72 -28.52 9.05
N LEU A 33 19.58 -27.36 9.69
CA LEU A 33 18.58 -26.37 9.27
C LEU A 33 19.00 -25.67 7.97
N THR A 34 18.10 -25.70 7.00
CA THR A 34 18.26 -25.02 5.72
C THR A 34 17.08 -24.08 5.47
N PRO A 35 17.19 -23.07 4.60
CA PRO A 35 16.10 -22.15 4.24
C PRO A 35 14.81 -22.80 3.72
N LYS A 36 14.85 -24.09 3.39
CA LYS A 36 13.69 -24.88 2.96
C LYS A 36 12.99 -25.64 4.10
N SER A 37 13.62 -25.75 5.26
CA SER A 37 13.03 -26.45 6.40
C SER A 37 11.89 -25.63 7.02
N SER A 38 10.85 -26.30 7.52
CA SER A 38 9.69 -25.65 8.17
C SER A 38 10.06 -24.88 9.44
N MET A 39 11.18 -25.26 10.08
CA MET A 39 11.72 -24.59 11.26
C MET A 39 12.62 -23.38 10.92
N TRP A 40 12.84 -23.10 9.63
CA TRP A 40 13.64 -21.96 9.21
C TRP A 40 12.91 -20.65 9.44
N MET A 41 13.40 -19.87 10.38
CA MET A 41 12.96 -18.49 10.59
C MET A 41 13.97 -17.58 9.89
N GLY A 42 13.56 -17.01 8.76
CA GLY A 42 14.36 -16.04 8.02
C GLY A 42 14.48 -14.70 8.76
N ASN A 43 15.43 -13.85 8.34
CA ASN A 43 15.65 -12.55 8.94
C ASN A 43 14.63 -11.48 8.49
N TRP A 44 13.38 -11.64 8.89
CA TRP A 44 12.23 -10.80 8.51
C TRP A 44 12.31 -9.37 9.05
N TRP A 45 13.00 -9.14 10.18
CA TRP A 45 13.01 -7.86 10.87
C TRP A 45 14.05 -6.87 10.30
N MET A 46 15.10 -7.37 9.63
CA MET A 46 16.16 -6.52 9.05
C MET A 46 15.64 -5.53 8.01
N GLY A 47 14.56 -5.87 7.31
CA GLY A 47 13.93 -4.95 6.35
C GLY A 47 13.50 -3.62 7.00
N TYR A 48 12.93 -3.66 8.20
CA TYR A 48 12.50 -2.45 8.92
C TYR A 48 13.66 -1.54 9.28
N MET A 49 14.81 -2.13 9.64
CA MET A 49 16.01 -1.36 9.98
C MET A 49 16.59 -0.66 8.74
N ILE A 50 16.65 -1.35 7.61
CA ILE A 50 17.16 -0.80 6.36
C ILE A 50 16.25 0.33 5.86
N PHE A 51 14.95 0.08 5.72
CA PHE A 51 14.00 1.10 5.25
C PHE A 51 13.81 2.25 6.23
N GLY A 52 13.85 1.96 7.54
CA GLY A 52 13.86 2.98 8.58
C GLY A 52 15.08 3.89 8.47
N GLY A 53 16.28 3.31 8.35
CA GLY A 53 17.52 4.05 8.15
C GLY A 53 17.51 4.91 6.89
N ILE A 54 17.07 4.36 5.76
CA ILE A 54 16.90 5.12 4.51
C ILE A 54 15.94 6.29 4.73
N SER A 55 14.80 6.05 5.38
CA SER A 55 13.81 7.09 5.66
C SER A 55 14.40 8.23 6.51
N PHE A 56 15.23 7.92 7.51
CA PHE A 56 15.92 8.93 8.32
C PHE A 56 16.87 9.80 7.49
N VAL A 57 17.52 9.26 6.46
CA VAL A 57 18.39 10.04 5.56
C VAL A 57 17.58 10.98 4.67
N PHE A 58 16.38 10.58 4.24
CA PHE A 58 15.51 11.42 3.41
C PHE A 58 14.72 12.48 4.20
N LEU A 59 14.50 12.29 5.50
CA LEU A 59 13.79 13.25 6.35
C LEU A 59 14.40 14.67 6.31
N PRO A 60 15.73 14.86 6.46
CA PRO A 60 16.36 16.18 6.32
C PRO A 60 16.12 16.82 4.95
N VAL A 61 16.28 16.05 3.86
CA VAL A 61 16.08 16.53 2.48
C VAL A 61 14.66 17.03 2.28
N LEU A 62 13.66 16.30 2.80
CA LEU A 62 12.26 16.71 2.76
C LEU A 62 11.97 17.89 3.69
N SER A 63 12.62 17.95 4.86
CA SER A 63 12.44 19.05 5.82
C SER A 63 12.99 20.39 5.30
N CYS A 64 13.96 20.36 4.38
CA CYS A 64 14.49 21.53 3.70
C CYS A 64 13.57 22.09 2.61
N PHE A 65 12.45 21.43 2.27
CA PHE A 65 11.52 21.99 1.30
C PHE A 65 10.86 23.26 1.86
N PRO A 66 10.96 24.39 1.15
CA PRO A 66 10.31 25.62 1.59
C PRO A 66 8.80 25.44 1.60
N ARG A 67 8.13 25.94 2.65
CA ARG A 67 6.66 25.88 2.80
C ARG A 67 5.89 26.48 1.61
N TYR A 68 6.55 27.29 0.79
CA TYR A 68 6.00 27.87 -0.43
C TYR A 68 7.04 27.75 -1.53
N LEU A 69 6.67 27.14 -2.66
CA LEU A 69 7.57 27.10 -3.81
C LEU A 69 7.76 28.53 -4.36
N PRO A 70 9.01 28.97 -4.60
CA PRO A 70 9.26 30.25 -5.26
C PRO A 70 8.63 30.20 -6.66
N GLY A 71 7.73 31.14 -6.94
CA GLY A 71 6.96 31.19 -8.20
C GLY A 71 5.46 30.96 -8.05
N THR A 72 4.98 30.33 -6.96
CA THR A 72 3.53 30.14 -6.75
C THR A 72 2.79 31.48 -6.67
N VAL A 73 3.43 32.53 -6.10
CA VAL A 73 2.87 33.89 -6.06
C VAL A 73 2.77 34.51 -7.47
N ALA A 74 3.76 34.27 -8.33
CA ALA A 74 3.77 34.79 -9.70
C ALA A 74 2.71 34.10 -10.56
N VAL A 75 2.60 32.77 -10.48
CA VAL A 75 1.56 31.99 -11.16
C VAL A 75 0.17 32.37 -10.66
N ARG A 76 0.00 32.54 -9.34
CA ARG A 76 -1.29 32.96 -8.77
C ARG A 76 -1.69 34.37 -9.22
N LYS A 77 -0.73 35.30 -9.28
CA LYS A 77 -0.95 36.65 -9.83
C LYS A 77 -1.24 36.62 -11.33
N ALA A 78 -0.57 35.76 -12.10
CA ALA A 78 -0.83 35.60 -13.52
C ALA A 78 -2.24 35.05 -13.79
N LYS A 79 -2.68 34.04 -13.02
CA LYS A 79 -4.04 33.49 -13.11
C LYS A 79 -5.13 34.45 -12.61
N LEU A 80 -4.80 35.33 -11.67
CA LEU A 80 -5.66 36.44 -11.26
C LEU A 80 -5.83 37.47 -12.39
N LYS A 81 -4.73 37.80 -13.09
CA LYS A 81 -4.75 38.73 -14.23
C LYS A 81 -5.47 38.14 -15.46
N SER A 82 -5.38 36.83 -15.69
CA SER A 82 -6.09 36.16 -16.78
C SER A 82 -7.57 35.93 -16.50
N GLY A 83 -8.06 36.25 -15.29
CA GLY A 83 -9.45 36.00 -14.87
C GLY A 83 -9.76 34.52 -14.58
N GLU A 84 -8.79 33.62 -14.73
CA GLU A 84 -8.93 32.18 -14.49
C GLU A 84 -9.04 31.85 -13.00
N LEU A 85 -8.53 32.74 -12.13
CA LEU A 85 -8.55 32.57 -10.68
C LEU A 85 -9.22 33.77 -10.03
N VAL A 86 -10.51 33.62 -9.74
CA VAL A 86 -11.27 34.61 -8.96
C VAL A 86 -10.90 34.44 -7.50
N MET A 87 -10.22 35.42 -6.92
CA MET A 87 -10.08 35.46 -5.46
C MET A 87 -11.46 35.74 -4.88
N PHE A 88 -12.01 34.75 -4.20
CA PHE A 88 -13.25 34.92 -3.44
C PHE A 88 -12.96 35.90 -2.30
N ASN A 89 -13.11 37.19 -2.59
CA ASN A 89 -13.11 38.21 -1.56
C ASN A 89 -14.41 37.98 -0.80
N SER A 90 -14.32 37.27 0.33
CA SER A 90 -15.39 37.29 1.31
C SER A 90 -15.36 38.67 1.95
N GLN A 91 -15.87 39.68 1.23
CA GLN A 91 -16.45 40.84 1.90
C GLN A 91 -17.50 40.27 2.85
N PRO A 92 -17.37 40.50 4.17
CA PRO A 92 -18.43 40.08 5.07
C PRO A 92 -19.68 40.86 4.66
N ARG A 93 -20.71 40.12 4.22
CA ARG A 93 -22.07 40.62 4.19
C ARG A 93 -22.43 40.92 5.65
N GLN A 94 -22.27 42.18 6.06
CA GLN A 94 -22.83 42.65 7.32
C GLN A 94 -24.34 42.39 7.25
N ARG A 95 -24.81 41.43 8.04
CA ARG A 95 -26.20 41.44 8.49
C ARG A 95 -26.25 42.45 9.62
N GLU A 96 -27.12 43.44 9.45
CA GLU A 96 -27.51 44.42 10.45
C GLU A 96 -27.93 43.72 11.75
N GLY A 97 -27.45 44.23 12.89
CA GLY A 97 -27.87 43.80 14.22
C GLY A 97 -26.75 43.88 15.26
N GLU A 98 -26.86 44.89 16.12
CA GLU A 98 -26.24 45.07 17.45
C GLU A 98 -24.88 45.80 17.58
N GLU A 99 -25.07 47.08 17.96
CA GLU A 99 -24.29 47.98 18.83
C GLU A 99 -22.90 48.49 18.44
N GLN A 100 -22.75 49.77 18.74
CA GLN A 100 -21.88 50.79 18.18
C GLN A 100 -20.90 51.24 19.26
N GLU A 101 -19.59 51.22 18.98
CA GLU A 101 -18.67 52.19 19.62
C GLU A 101 -17.48 52.56 18.72
N ASP A 102 -17.53 53.83 18.33
CA ASP A 102 -16.56 54.83 17.86
C ASP A 102 -15.12 54.45 17.41
N SER A 103 -14.80 54.73 16.14
CA SER A 103 -13.98 55.89 15.74
C SER A 103 -13.53 55.79 14.27
N THR A 104 -13.72 56.90 13.57
CA THR A 104 -13.60 57.07 12.12
C THR A 104 -12.13 57.08 11.66
N PHE A 105 -11.78 56.36 10.59
CA PHE A 105 -10.56 56.65 9.82
C PHE A 105 -10.86 56.62 8.32
N ARG A 106 -10.85 57.80 7.70
CA ARG A 106 -10.92 58.02 6.26
C ARG A 106 -9.62 57.55 5.61
N VAL A 107 -9.70 56.86 4.47
CA VAL A 107 -8.53 56.66 3.60
C VAL A 107 -8.70 57.54 2.38
N ASP A 108 -7.88 58.59 2.34
CA ASP A 108 -7.73 59.50 1.22
C ASP A 108 -6.94 58.83 0.07
N SER A 109 -7.32 59.15 -1.16
CA SER A 109 -6.72 58.59 -2.37
C SER A 109 -5.54 59.44 -2.82
N SER A 110 -4.33 59.17 -2.31
CA SER A 110 -3.09 59.57 -2.99
C SER A 110 -1.85 58.80 -2.50
N SER A 111 -1.03 58.34 -3.46
CA SER A 111 0.37 57.81 -3.35
C SER A 111 0.59 56.28 -3.51
N PRO A 112 1.59 55.84 -4.31
CA PRO A 112 1.65 54.50 -4.91
C PRO A 112 2.63 53.53 -4.21
N THR A 113 2.46 53.26 -2.92
CA THR A 113 3.24 52.17 -2.25
C THR A 113 2.50 51.63 -1.04
N ALA A 114 1.38 50.94 -1.25
CA ALA A 114 0.73 50.19 -0.20
C ALA A 114 1.46 48.86 0.05
N LYS A 115 2.31 48.82 1.09
CA LYS A 115 2.69 47.55 1.72
C LYS A 115 1.43 46.93 2.31
N VAL A 116 0.82 46.00 1.59
CA VAL A 116 -0.30 45.20 2.10
C VAL A 116 0.27 44.22 3.13
N ALA A 117 0.26 44.62 4.39
CA ALA A 117 0.53 43.73 5.51
C ALA A 117 -0.66 42.78 5.66
N LEU A 118 -0.45 41.51 5.32
CA LEU A 118 -1.42 40.44 5.48
C LEU A 118 -1.52 40.10 6.97
N VAL A 119 -2.39 40.79 7.71
CA VAL A 119 -2.72 40.43 9.09
C VAL A 119 -3.53 39.13 9.05
N ARG A 120 -2.83 38.00 9.13
CA ARG A 120 -3.42 36.66 9.27
C ARG A 120 -3.84 36.46 10.72
N ARG A 121 -5.10 36.76 11.03
CA ARG A 121 -5.72 36.36 12.30
C ARG A 121 -6.09 34.87 12.20
N SER A 122 -5.21 33.98 12.63
CA SER A 122 -5.44 32.51 12.65
C SER A 122 -6.43 32.16 13.75
N GLY A 123 -7.69 31.94 13.39
CA GLY A 123 -8.69 31.40 14.30
C GLY A 123 -8.98 29.95 13.95
N ALA A 124 -8.79 29.03 14.90
CA ALA A 124 -9.04 27.58 14.73
C ALA A 124 -10.44 27.27 14.17
N ALA A 125 -11.46 28.05 14.54
CA ALA A 125 -12.82 27.90 14.02
C ALA A 125 -12.96 28.25 12.52
N ARG A 126 -12.13 29.15 11.98
CA ARG A 126 -12.11 29.47 10.53
C ARG A 126 -11.38 28.37 9.76
N ASP A 127 -10.29 27.85 10.30
CA ASP A 127 -9.54 26.74 9.70
C ASP A 127 -10.38 25.45 9.72
N ALA A 128 -11.12 25.18 10.80
CA ALA A 128 -12.06 24.06 10.88
C ALA A 128 -13.20 24.19 9.86
N ARG A 129 -13.84 25.38 9.73
CA ARG A 129 -14.88 25.60 8.71
C ARG A 129 -14.34 25.48 7.29
N ALA A 130 -13.12 25.95 7.02
CA ALA A 130 -12.46 25.79 5.74
C ALA A 130 -12.16 24.31 5.44
N PHE A 131 -11.76 23.53 6.45
CA PHE A 131 -11.60 22.09 6.34
C PHE A 131 -12.92 21.39 6.03
N PHE A 132 -14.00 21.66 6.77
CA PHE A 132 -15.32 21.07 6.50
C PHE A 132 -15.89 21.48 5.14
N ALA A 133 -15.66 22.72 4.70
CA ALA A 133 -16.03 23.16 3.36
C ALA A 133 -15.24 22.40 2.28
N ALA A 134 -13.94 22.18 2.48
CA ALA A 134 -13.12 21.36 1.59
C ALA A 134 -13.57 19.89 1.58
N CYS A 135 -13.90 19.32 2.74
CA CYS A 135 -14.47 17.97 2.84
C CYS A 135 -15.78 17.85 2.05
N ARG A 136 -16.66 18.86 2.15
CA ARG A 136 -17.91 18.91 1.37
C ARG A 136 -17.66 18.97 -0.13
N ASP A 137 -16.66 19.73 -0.57
CA ASP A 137 -16.24 19.81 -1.97
C ASP A 137 -15.67 18.48 -2.51
N ILE A 138 -14.97 17.73 -1.64
CA ILE A 138 -14.46 16.39 -1.94
C ILE A 138 -15.60 15.37 -2.01
N LEU A 139 -16.66 15.54 -1.20
CA LEU A 139 -17.86 14.69 -1.16
C LEU A 139 -18.82 14.87 -2.36
N THR A 140 -18.37 15.52 -3.42
CA THR A 140 -19.14 15.56 -4.68
C THR A 140 -19.28 14.14 -5.24
N PRO A 141 -20.47 13.77 -5.77
CA PRO A 141 -20.81 12.36 -6.06
C PRO A 141 -19.79 11.68 -6.98
N MET A 142 -19.33 12.37 -8.04
CA MET A 142 -18.31 11.85 -8.96
C MET A 142 -16.98 11.52 -8.27
N ARG A 143 -16.54 12.38 -7.32
CA ARG A 143 -15.29 12.16 -6.58
C ARG A 143 -15.42 11.00 -5.61
N VAL A 144 -16.57 10.87 -4.94
CA VAL A 144 -16.86 9.75 -4.03
C VAL A 144 -16.85 8.42 -4.78
N PHE A 145 -17.52 8.32 -5.93
CA PHE A 145 -17.50 7.09 -6.73
C PHE A 145 -16.10 6.70 -7.17
N ASN A 146 -15.29 7.67 -7.60
CA ASN A 146 -13.90 7.40 -7.98
C ASN A 146 -13.05 6.93 -6.78
N MET A 147 -13.26 7.52 -5.59
CA MET A 147 -12.58 7.09 -4.37
C MET A 147 -13.01 5.68 -3.93
N LEU A 148 -14.30 5.36 -4.02
CA LEU A 148 -14.81 4.02 -3.72
C LEU A 148 -14.24 2.99 -4.68
N ALA A 149 -14.23 3.27 -5.99
CA ALA A 149 -13.67 2.39 -7.00
C ALA A 149 -12.18 2.11 -6.75
N HIS A 150 -11.39 3.17 -6.54
CA HIS A 150 -9.97 3.04 -6.20
C HIS A 150 -9.75 2.34 -4.85
N GLY A 151 -10.64 2.55 -3.88
CA GLY A 151 -10.62 1.86 -2.60
C GLY A 151 -10.79 0.35 -2.75
N THR A 152 -11.78 -0.09 -3.52
CA THR A 152 -12.02 -1.51 -3.81
C THR A 152 -10.87 -2.17 -4.57
N GLU A 153 -10.26 -1.47 -5.53
CA GLU A 153 -9.10 -1.97 -6.26
C GLU A 153 -7.91 -2.19 -5.32
N ASN A 154 -7.57 -1.20 -4.49
CA ASN A 154 -6.47 -1.34 -3.53
C ASN A 154 -6.75 -2.40 -2.46
N PHE A 155 -8.01 -2.56 -2.04
CA PHE A 155 -8.39 -3.62 -1.12
C PHE A 155 -8.11 -5.01 -1.73
N ALA A 156 -8.52 -5.23 -2.98
CA ALA A 156 -8.25 -6.48 -3.69
C ALA A 156 -6.75 -6.74 -3.88
N VAL A 157 -5.99 -5.72 -4.29
CA VAL A 157 -4.52 -5.83 -4.43
C VAL A 157 -3.86 -6.13 -3.08
N SER A 158 -4.31 -5.50 -1.99
CA SER A 158 -3.76 -5.73 -0.66
C SER A 158 -4.01 -7.17 -0.18
N ALA A 159 -5.23 -7.69 -0.39
CA ALA A 159 -5.57 -9.08 -0.07
C ALA A 159 -4.69 -10.06 -0.87
N LEU A 160 -4.58 -9.87 -2.20
CA LEU A 160 -3.72 -10.69 -3.04
C LEU A 160 -2.26 -10.59 -2.59
N SER A 161 -1.73 -9.40 -2.34
CA SER A 161 -0.33 -9.24 -1.91
C SER A 161 0.00 -9.93 -0.59
N THR A 162 -0.97 -10.05 0.32
CA THR A 162 -0.78 -10.68 1.62
C THR A 162 -0.83 -12.20 1.53
N PHE A 163 -1.81 -12.75 0.79
CA PHE A 163 -2.05 -14.19 0.76
C PHE A 163 -1.39 -14.91 -0.42
N MET A 164 -1.09 -14.22 -1.53
CA MET A 164 -0.48 -14.85 -2.71
C MET A 164 0.88 -15.51 -2.39
N PRO A 165 1.79 -14.90 -1.62
CA PRO A 165 3.04 -15.57 -1.26
C PRO A 165 2.78 -16.89 -0.52
N GLN A 166 1.90 -16.90 0.48
CA GLN A 166 1.58 -18.11 1.25
C GLN A 166 0.94 -19.20 0.38
N ILE A 167 0.11 -18.80 -0.59
CA ILE A 167 -0.48 -19.74 -1.55
C ILE A 167 0.61 -20.32 -2.47
N ILE A 168 1.51 -19.50 -3.01
CA ILE A 168 2.62 -19.98 -3.85
C ILE A 168 3.53 -20.92 -3.07
N GLU A 169 3.84 -20.59 -1.82
CA GLU A 169 4.63 -21.43 -0.92
C GLU A 169 3.94 -22.79 -0.67
N ALA A 170 2.65 -22.78 -0.35
CA ALA A 170 1.89 -23.99 -0.10
C ALA A 170 1.73 -24.87 -1.37
N GLN A 171 1.52 -24.25 -2.53
CA GLN A 171 1.28 -24.99 -3.78
C GLN A 171 2.55 -25.53 -4.44
N PHE A 172 3.67 -24.80 -4.33
CA PHE A 172 4.92 -25.17 -5.01
C PHE A 172 6.02 -25.67 -4.07
N GLY A 173 5.79 -25.70 -2.75
CA GLY A 173 6.78 -26.13 -1.75
C GLY A 173 8.06 -25.29 -1.77
N LEU A 174 7.97 -24.04 -2.22
CA LEU A 174 9.11 -23.12 -2.31
C LEU A 174 9.43 -22.55 -0.94
N SER A 175 10.72 -22.26 -0.68
CA SER A 175 11.09 -21.53 0.54
C SER A 175 10.45 -20.12 0.58
N PRO A 176 10.20 -19.54 1.77
CA PRO A 176 9.65 -18.18 1.91
C PRO A 176 10.46 -17.12 1.13
N ALA A 177 11.78 -17.31 1.08
CA ALA A 177 12.72 -16.47 0.33
C ALA A 177 12.48 -16.52 -1.18
N GLN A 178 12.41 -17.72 -1.76
CA GLN A 178 12.19 -17.92 -3.20
C GLN A 178 10.82 -17.40 -3.64
N THR A 179 9.78 -17.71 -2.86
CA THR A 179 8.42 -17.25 -3.10
C THR A 179 8.32 -15.74 -3.13
N SER A 180 8.92 -15.05 -2.16
CA SER A 180 8.94 -13.59 -2.09
C SER A 180 9.63 -12.97 -3.31
N ILE A 181 10.74 -13.56 -3.77
CA ILE A 181 11.45 -13.09 -4.97
C ILE A 181 10.59 -13.25 -6.22
N VAL A 182 9.99 -14.41 -6.43
CA VAL A 182 9.14 -14.68 -7.60
C VAL A 182 7.93 -13.73 -7.60
N PHE A 183 7.27 -13.56 -6.46
CA PHE A 183 6.14 -12.64 -6.34
C PHE A 183 6.55 -11.18 -6.60
N GLY A 184 7.70 -10.76 -6.05
CA GLY A 184 8.28 -9.45 -6.31
C GLY A 184 8.56 -9.20 -7.79
N LEU A 185 9.17 -10.17 -8.49
CA LEU A 185 9.44 -10.08 -9.94
C LEU A 185 8.15 -9.97 -10.76
N THR A 186 7.13 -10.77 -10.42
CA THR A 186 5.82 -10.71 -11.07
C THR A 186 5.19 -9.33 -10.92
N ILE A 187 5.26 -8.71 -9.74
CA ILE A 187 4.78 -7.34 -9.53
C ILE A 187 5.59 -6.33 -10.36
N VAL A 188 6.92 -6.42 -10.35
CA VAL A 188 7.77 -5.50 -11.13
C VAL A 188 7.35 -5.52 -12.60
N VAL A 189 7.28 -6.71 -13.20
CA VAL A 189 7.00 -6.84 -14.62
C VAL A 189 5.55 -6.47 -14.92
N GLY A 190 4.59 -7.02 -14.17
CA GLY A 190 3.16 -6.82 -14.41
C GLY A 190 2.71 -5.38 -14.13
N ALA A 191 2.90 -4.91 -12.90
CA ALA A 191 2.39 -3.60 -12.48
C ALA A 191 3.10 -2.45 -13.19
N THR A 192 4.43 -2.52 -13.33
CA THR A 192 5.19 -1.43 -13.98
C THR A 192 4.88 -1.37 -15.47
N SER A 193 4.83 -2.52 -16.16
CA SER A 193 4.49 -2.52 -17.59
C SER A 193 3.07 -2.01 -17.83
N GLY A 194 2.10 -2.40 -17.00
CA GLY A 194 0.72 -1.91 -17.07
C GLY A 194 0.60 -0.39 -16.87
N ILE A 195 1.27 0.15 -15.84
CA ILE A 195 1.27 1.60 -15.55
C ILE A 195 1.90 2.38 -16.71
N VAL A 196 3.05 1.90 -17.22
CA VAL A 196 3.76 2.56 -18.33
C VAL A 196 2.95 2.47 -19.61
N ALA A 197 2.41 1.30 -19.95
CA ALA A 197 1.60 1.10 -21.15
C ALA A 197 0.30 1.93 -21.09
N GLY A 198 -0.39 1.98 -19.95
CA GLY A 198 -1.58 2.79 -19.76
C GLY A 198 -1.30 4.29 -19.88
N GLY A 199 -0.22 4.76 -19.24
CA GLY A 199 0.21 6.16 -19.36
C GLY A 199 0.61 6.53 -20.79
N TRP A 200 1.37 5.65 -21.46
CA TRP A 200 1.75 5.84 -22.85
C TRP A 200 0.53 5.88 -23.78
N PHE A 201 -0.40 4.95 -23.62
CA PHE A 201 -1.63 4.86 -24.42
C PHE A 201 -2.50 6.12 -24.29
N VAL A 202 -2.68 6.64 -23.06
CA VAL A 202 -3.43 7.88 -22.83
C VAL A 202 -2.72 9.08 -23.44
N SER A 203 -1.39 9.15 -23.30
CA SER A 203 -0.59 10.25 -23.85
C SER A 203 -0.57 10.28 -25.37
N TRP A 204 -0.61 9.12 -26.02
CA TRP A 204 -0.55 9.00 -27.47
C TRP A 204 -1.83 9.49 -28.16
N ARG A 205 -2.99 9.22 -27.57
CA ARG A 205 -4.31 9.54 -28.15
C ARG A 205 -4.85 10.93 -27.80
N LYS A 206 -4.21 11.68 -26.89
CA LYS A 206 -4.69 12.96 -26.35
C LYS A 206 -6.15 12.92 -25.86
N TYR A 207 -6.50 11.90 -25.08
CA TYR A 207 -7.86 11.72 -24.59
C TYR A 207 -8.35 12.86 -23.70
N ASP A 208 -9.62 13.22 -23.84
CA ASP A 208 -10.31 14.09 -22.89
C ASP A 208 -10.68 13.33 -21.60
N GLY A 209 -11.07 14.04 -20.53
CA GLY A 209 -11.37 13.45 -19.22
C GLY A 209 -12.46 12.37 -19.27
N VAL A 210 -13.47 12.55 -20.12
CA VAL A 210 -14.56 11.58 -20.32
C VAL A 210 -14.08 10.33 -21.06
N GLU A 211 -13.22 10.49 -22.08
CA GLU A 211 -12.68 9.38 -22.86
C GLU A 211 -11.72 8.53 -22.02
N THR A 212 -10.92 9.18 -21.18
CA THR A 212 -10.05 8.52 -20.20
C THR A 212 -10.88 7.70 -19.21
N ALA A 213 -11.98 8.25 -18.70
CA ALA A 213 -12.88 7.53 -17.80
C ALA A 213 -13.52 6.29 -18.46
N ARG A 214 -13.90 6.39 -19.75
CA ARG A 214 -14.40 5.24 -20.53
C ARG A 214 -13.34 4.16 -20.69
N PHE A 215 -12.09 4.54 -20.98
CA PHE A 215 -10.98 3.61 -21.06
C PHE A 215 -10.73 2.87 -19.74
N CYS A 216 -10.73 3.59 -18.60
CA CYS A 216 -10.61 2.97 -17.27
C CYS A 216 -11.72 1.96 -17.00
N TRP A 217 -12.96 2.29 -17.39
CA TRP A 217 -14.10 1.37 -17.28
C TRP A 217 -13.92 0.10 -18.12
N ILE A 218 -13.46 0.24 -19.37
CA ILE A 218 -13.18 -0.91 -20.24
C ILE A 218 -12.07 -1.78 -19.65
N ALA A 219 -10.99 -1.17 -19.16
CA ALA A 219 -9.89 -1.89 -18.52
C ALA A 219 -10.35 -2.64 -17.25
N ALA A 220 -11.20 -2.02 -16.42
CA ALA A 220 -11.77 -2.66 -15.24
C ALA A 220 -12.65 -3.86 -15.61
N LEU A 221 -13.51 -3.73 -16.62
CA LEU A 221 -14.33 -4.84 -17.12
C LEU A 221 -13.48 -5.98 -17.69
N LEU A 222 -12.35 -5.66 -18.32
CA LEU A 222 -11.40 -6.65 -18.81
C LEU A 222 -10.65 -7.35 -17.67
N ALA A 223 -10.41 -6.67 -16.54
CA ALA A 223 -9.75 -7.24 -15.38
C ALA A 223 -10.64 -8.21 -14.58
N LEU A 224 -11.96 -8.01 -14.57
CA LEU A 224 -12.90 -8.89 -13.86
C LEU A 224 -12.76 -10.38 -14.20
N PRO A 225 -12.76 -10.83 -15.48
CA PRO A 225 -12.59 -12.24 -15.79
C PRO A 225 -11.22 -12.78 -15.33
N PHE A 226 -10.15 -11.99 -15.41
CA PHE A 226 -8.83 -12.40 -14.88
C PHE A 226 -8.89 -12.63 -13.37
N THR A 227 -9.56 -11.74 -12.62
CA THR A 227 -9.72 -11.93 -11.17
C THR A 227 -10.61 -13.13 -10.85
N PHE A 228 -11.63 -13.40 -11.66
CA PHE A 228 -12.52 -14.55 -11.50
C PHE A 228 -11.81 -15.88 -11.78
N SER A 229 -10.86 -15.92 -12.73
CA SER A 229 -10.06 -17.11 -13.01
C SER A 229 -9.30 -17.65 -11.79
N PHE A 230 -8.88 -16.79 -10.86
CA PHE A 230 -8.24 -17.23 -9.61
C PHE A 230 -9.18 -18.05 -8.71
N LEU A 231 -10.49 -17.83 -8.78
CA LEU A 231 -11.47 -18.63 -8.02
C LEU A 231 -11.69 -20.01 -8.65
N LEU A 232 -11.44 -20.13 -9.96
CA LEU A 232 -11.62 -21.37 -10.71
C LEU A 232 -10.37 -22.24 -10.76
N MET A 233 -9.17 -21.66 -10.55
CA MET A 233 -7.95 -22.41 -10.27
C MET A 233 -8.01 -23.00 -8.86
N GLY A 234 -8.96 -23.90 -8.63
CA GLY A 234 -8.86 -24.86 -7.54
C GLY A 234 -7.76 -25.86 -7.88
N CYS A 235 -6.78 -26.05 -7.00
CA CYS A 235 -5.77 -27.07 -7.19
C CYS A 235 -6.41 -28.47 -7.13
N SER A 236 -6.20 -29.25 -8.19
CA SER A 236 -6.55 -30.68 -8.21
C SER A 236 -5.49 -31.54 -7.50
N GLU A 237 -4.29 -30.99 -7.31
CA GLU A 237 -3.21 -31.61 -6.57
C GLU A 237 -3.14 -30.99 -5.19
N LYS A 238 -3.42 -31.80 -4.17
CA LYS A 238 -3.25 -31.42 -2.77
C LYS A 238 -1.76 -31.10 -2.57
N PRO A 239 -1.42 -30.08 -1.77
CA PRO A 239 -0.03 -29.86 -1.42
C PRO A 239 0.50 -31.16 -0.82
N GLU A 240 1.62 -31.63 -1.34
CA GLU A 240 2.39 -32.76 -0.83
C GLU A 240 3.01 -32.32 0.50
N VAL A 241 2.16 -32.07 1.50
CA VAL A 241 2.58 -31.87 2.88
C VAL A 241 2.97 -33.26 3.36
N SER A 242 4.27 -33.53 3.31
CA SER A 242 4.96 -34.66 3.94
C SER A 242 4.34 -36.03 3.68
N ASN A 243 4.77 -36.78 2.66
CA ASN A 243 4.78 -38.27 2.60
C ASN A 243 3.76 -39.04 3.46
N LEU A 244 2.50 -38.60 3.50
CA LEU A 244 1.45 -39.23 4.26
C LEU A 244 0.37 -39.54 3.25
N ASP A 245 0.42 -40.78 2.78
CA ASP A 245 -0.67 -41.36 2.01
C ASP A 245 -1.99 -41.11 2.76
N LEU A 246 -3.07 -40.90 2.01
CA LEU A 246 -4.43 -40.71 2.55
C LEU A 246 -4.86 -41.82 3.53
N GLN A 247 -4.19 -42.97 3.51
CA GLN A 247 -4.35 -44.03 4.50
C GLN A 247 -3.75 -43.66 5.87
N GLN A 248 -2.56 -43.05 5.92
CA GLN A 248 -1.91 -42.71 7.19
C GLN A 248 -2.71 -41.63 7.94
N THR A 249 -3.33 -40.68 7.24
CA THR A 249 -4.20 -39.65 7.85
C THR A 249 -5.49 -40.26 8.43
N ARG A 250 -6.11 -41.22 7.73
CA ARG A 250 -7.26 -41.96 8.28
C ARG A 250 -6.89 -42.80 9.49
N ASN A 251 -5.72 -43.42 9.47
CA ASN A 251 -5.22 -44.20 10.60
C ASN A 251 -4.94 -43.30 11.82
N LEU A 252 -4.50 -42.06 11.59
CA LEU A 252 -4.29 -41.05 12.62
C LEU A 252 -5.60 -40.57 13.26
N GLU A 253 -6.64 -40.29 12.46
CA GLU A 253 -7.97 -39.95 12.96
C GLU A 253 -8.61 -41.12 13.74
N ALA A 254 -8.41 -42.36 13.28
CA ALA A 254 -8.89 -43.56 13.96
C ALA A 254 -8.15 -43.83 15.29
N ALA A 255 -6.84 -43.59 15.36
CA ALA A 255 -6.04 -43.78 16.56
C ALA A 255 -6.34 -42.73 17.65
N LEU A 256 -6.58 -41.47 17.27
CA LEU A 256 -6.98 -40.39 18.18
C LEU A 256 -8.42 -40.56 18.70
N SER A 257 -9.31 -41.18 17.91
CA SER A 257 -10.71 -41.42 18.28
C SER A 257 -10.88 -42.54 19.31
N TYR A 258 -9.96 -43.51 19.38
CA TYR A 258 -10.11 -44.68 20.26
C TYR A 258 -9.47 -44.53 21.65
N GLY A 259 -8.88 -43.38 22.00
CA GLY A 259 -8.36 -43.11 23.34
C GLY A 259 -7.26 -44.07 23.84
N ASN A 260 -6.69 -44.87 22.95
CA ASN A 260 -5.67 -45.89 23.24
C ASN A 260 -4.52 -45.80 22.22
N GLY A 261 -4.12 -44.57 21.89
CA GLY A 261 -3.08 -44.28 20.90
C GLY A 261 -1.69 -44.36 21.51
N THR A 262 -0.91 -45.37 21.17
CA THR A 262 0.54 -45.30 21.33
C THR A 262 1.09 -44.39 20.22
N VAL A 263 1.24 -43.11 20.55
CA VAL A 263 1.91 -42.08 19.72
C VAL A 263 3.29 -42.55 19.23
N ASN A 264 3.91 -43.50 19.96
CA ASN A 264 5.17 -44.15 19.63
C ASN A 264 5.18 -44.81 18.24
N ALA A 265 4.06 -45.35 17.75
CA ALA A 265 4.01 -45.94 16.41
C ALA A 265 4.25 -44.90 15.30
N LEU A 266 3.87 -43.63 15.54
CA LEU A 266 4.05 -42.53 14.61
C LEU A 266 5.48 -41.96 14.66
N LEU A 267 6.11 -41.95 15.85
CA LEU A 267 7.48 -41.43 16.05
C LEU A 267 8.55 -42.39 15.51
N THR A 268 8.22 -43.67 15.32
CA THR A 268 9.15 -44.71 14.84
C THR A 268 9.07 -44.96 13.31
N GLU A 269 8.24 -44.20 12.59
CA GLU A 269 8.14 -44.27 11.13
C GLU A 269 9.44 -43.85 10.45
N THR A 270 9.74 -44.45 9.29
CA THR A 270 10.98 -44.17 8.52
C THR A 270 11.10 -42.70 8.11
N CYS A 271 9.97 -42.02 7.94
CA CYS A 271 9.88 -40.58 7.70
C CYS A 271 10.48 -39.75 8.86
N ASN A 272 10.29 -40.22 10.11
CA ASN A 272 10.75 -39.55 11.32
C ASN A 272 12.16 -39.99 11.76
N ALA A 273 12.84 -40.84 10.98
CA ALA A 273 14.17 -41.35 11.32
C ALA A 273 15.26 -40.27 11.43
N SER A 274 15.03 -39.06 10.91
CA SER A 274 15.92 -37.90 11.02
C SER A 274 15.41 -36.81 11.97
N CYS A 275 14.27 -37.05 12.61
CA CYS A 275 13.71 -36.16 13.63
C CYS A 275 14.17 -36.64 15.01
N LEU A 276 14.79 -35.76 15.79
CA LEU A 276 15.15 -36.01 17.19
C LEU A 276 13.88 -35.93 18.06
N CYS A 277 13.01 -36.93 17.93
CA CYS A 277 11.83 -37.06 18.76
C CYS A 277 12.21 -37.68 20.11
N SER A 278 12.10 -36.90 21.19
CA SER A 278 12.29 -37.41 22.56
C SER A 278 10.99 -38.01 23.07
N GLU A 279 11.02 -39.24 23.60
CA GLU A 279 9.86 -39.94 24.18
C GLU A 279 9.43 -39.42 25.56
N THR A 280 9.97 -38.28 26.02
CA THR A 280 9.74 -37.77 27.36
C THR A 280 9.35 -36.29 27.35
N GLU A 281 8.04 -36.05 27.17
CA GLU A 281 7.23 -35.12 27.98
C GLU A 281 5.73 -35.40 27.75
#